data_AF-A0A1Q7H7C6-F1
#
_entry.id   AF-A0A1Q7H7C6-F1
#
_cell.length_a   1.000
_cell.length_b   1.000
_cell.length_c   1.000
_cell.angle_alpha   90.00
_cell.angle_beta   90.00
_cell.angle_gamma   90.00
#
_symmetry.space_group_name_H-M   'P 1'
#
loop_
_entity.id
_entity.type
_entity.pdbx_description
1 polymer ?
#
loop_
_entity_poly.entity_id
_entity_poly.type
_entity_poly.pdbx_seq_one_letter_code
_entity_poly.pdbx_strand_id
1 'polypeptide(L)' 'MALRRVRGMLLRLVRRRALAIAVGLALVIPAAWIEFSGRFDAWWMEGLALVVGATGLAILWTGLTGVAPDWVDDET' A
#
# COMPACT_ATOMS: atom_id res chain seq x y z
N MET A 1 13.07 -5.30 -20.34
CA MET A 1 13.27 -3.84 -20.06
C MET A 1 12.23 -3.29 -19.09
N ALA A 2 10.92 -3.46 -19.31
CA ALA A 2 9.85 -2.93 -18.46
C ALA A 2 9.94 -3.38 -16.98
N LEU A 3 10.21 -4.65 -16.71
CA LEU A 3 10.36 -5.22 -15.35
C LEU A 3 11.44 -4.52 -14.51
N ARG A 4 12.60 -4.18 -15.10
CA ARG A 4 13.64 -3.41 -14.38
C ARG A 4 13.16 -2.00 -14.03
N ARG A 5 12.34 -1.40 -14.89
CA ARG A 5 11.81 -0.04 -14.71
C ARG A 5 10.75 0.00 -13.61
N VAL A 6 9.83 -0.98 -13.59
CA VAL A 6 8.83 -1.16 -12.53
C VAL A 6 9.51 -1.39 -11.18
N ARG A 7 10.53 -2.27 -11.13
CA ARG A 7 11.30 -2.51 -9.91
C ARG A 7 11.97 -1.23 -9.38
N GLY A 8 12.58 -0.44 -10.28
CA GLY A 8 13.17 0.85 -9.90
C GLY A 8 12.15 1.86 -9.36
N MET A 9 10.94 1.86 -9.92
CA MET A 9 9.85 2.73 -9.47
C MET A 9 9.32 2.30 -8.08
N LEU A 10 9.13 1.00 -7.86
CA LEU A 10 8.75 0.44 -6.56
C LEU A 10 9.78 0.76 -5.48
N LEU A 11 11.08 0.61 -5.77
CA LEU A 11 12.14 0.93 -4.82
C LEU A 11 12.17 2.43 -4.48
N ARG A 12 11.86 3.32 -5.43
CA ARG A 12 11.75 4.77 -5.16
C ARG A 12 10.50 5.11 -4.36
N LEU A 13 9.40 4.42 -4.60
CA LEU A 13 8.16 4.55 -3.85
C LEU A 13 8.40 4.21 -2.37
N VAL A 14 9.00 3.03 -2.11
CA VAL A 14 9.33 2.58 -0.74
C VAL A 14 10.35 3.51 -0.07
N ARG A 15 11.34 4.02 -0.81
CA ARG A 15 12.33 4.97 -0.29
C ARG A 15 11.74 6.34 0.05
N ARG A 16 10.67 6.76 -0.63
CA ARG A 16 10.01 8.04 -0.40
C ARG A 16 8.77 7.82 0.47
N ARG A 17 8.98 7.89 1.78
CA ARG A 17 7.97 7.74 2.84
C ARG A 17 6.64 8.46 2.52
N ALA A 18 6.72 9.70 2.05
CA ALA A 18 5.54 10.50 1.67
C ALA A 18 4.75 9.90 0.48
N LEU A 19 5.41 9.32 -0.52
CA LEU A 19 4.74 8.67 -1.64
C LEU A 19 4.07 7.37 -1.21
N ALA A 20 4.73 6.58 -0.36
CA ALA A 20 4.12 5.37 0.20
C ALA A 20 2.85 5.71 1.00
N ILE A 21 2.92 6.71 1.88
CA ILE A 21 1.74 7.17 2.64
C ILE A 21 0.64 7.67 1.71
N ALA A 22 0.96 8.51 0.72
CA ALA A 22 -0.03 9.04 -0.21
C ALA A 22 -0.72 7.94 -1.03
N VAL A 23 0.04 6.96 -1.55
CA VAL A 23 -0.52 5.83 -2.30
C VAL A 23 -1.33 4.91 -1.40
N GLY A 24 -0.84 4.63 -0.19
CA GLY A 24 -1.57 3.83 0.79
C GLY A 24 -2.92 4.45 1.14
N LEU A 25 -2.95 5.75 1.45
CA LEU A 25 -4.20 6.48 1.70
C LEU A 25 -5.13 6.50 0.49
N ALA A 26 -4.59 6.71 -0.71
CA ALA A 26 -5.38 6.71 -1.95
C ALA A 26 -6.08 5.38 -2.23
N LEU A 27 -5.55 4.26 -1.72
CA LEU A 27 -6.16 2.93 -1.83
C LEU A 27 -7.08 2.62 -0.65
N VAL A 28 -6.68 2.95 0.58
CA VAL A 28 -7.46 2.64 1.79
C VAL A 28 -8.75 3.46 1.86
N ILE A 29 -8.71 4.75 1.53
CA ILE A 29 -9.87 5.64 1.71
C ILE A 29 -11.07 5.20 0.84
N PRO A 30 -10.92 4.94 -0.47
CA PRO A 30 -12.03 4.47 -1.29
C PRO A 30 -12.49 3.06 -0.91
N ALA A 31 -11.57 2.17 -0.54
CA ALA A 31 -11.91 0.82 -0.10
C ALA A 31 -12.75 0.83 1.19
N ALA A 32 -12.33 1.63 2.18
CA ALA A 32 -13.10 1.83 3.40
C ALA A 32 -14.47 2.46 3.10
N TRP A 33 -14.53 3.44 2.21
CA TRP A 33 -15.80 4.02 1.79
C TRP A 33 -16.76 2.97 1.20
N ILE A 34 -16.27 2.08 0.34
CA ILE A 34 -17.08 1.00 -0.25
C ILE A 34 -17.59 0.06 0.83
N GLU A 35 -16.71 -0.38 1.75
CA GLU A 35 -17.07 -1.26 2.86
C GLU A 35 -18.12 -0.64 3.79
N PHE A 36 -17.95 0.63 4.17
CA PHE A 36 -18.83 1.31 5.13
C PHE A 36 -20.12 1.87 4.54
N SER A 37 -20.17 2.12 3.22
CA SER A 37 -21.36 2.70 2.57
C SER A 37 -22.50 1.70 2.34
N GLY A 38 -22.25 0.39 2.55
CA GLY A 38 -23.27 -0.63 2.82
C GLY A 38 -24.40 -0.81 1.79
N ARG A 39 -24.24 -0.31 0.56
CA ARG A 39 -25.33 -0.25 -0.44
C ARG A 39 -24.86 -0.56 -1.86
N PHE A 40 -24.01 -1.56 -2.02
CA PHE A 40 -23.67 -2.07 -3.35
C PHE A 40 -24.17 -3.51 -3.49
N ASP A 41 -25.14 -3.74 -4.38
CA ASP A 41 -25.68 -5.07 -4.69
C ASP A 41 -24.67 -5.99 -5.42
N ALA A 42 -23.50 -5.46 -5.80
CA ALA A 42 -22.49 -6.18 -6.55
C ALA A 42 -21.57 -7.00 -5.62
N TRP A 43 -21.74 -8.31 -5.61
CA TRP A 43 -20.96 -9.27 -4.80
C TRP A 43 -19.43 -9.17 -4.97
N TRP A 44 -18.93 -8.70 -6.11
CA TRP A 44 -17.49 -8.58 -6.38
C TRP A 44 -16.86 -7.30 -5.78
N MET A 45 -17.68 -6.31 -5.40
CA MET A 45 -17.21 -5.04 -4.86
C MET A 45 -16.64 -5.19 -3.45
N GLU A 46 -17.25 -6.05 -2.61
CA GLU A 46 -16.71 -6.38 -1.28
C GLU A 46 -15.33 -7.03 -1.39
N GLY A 47 -15.18 -8.02 -2.29
CA GLY A 47 -13.90 -8.68 -2.53
C GLY A 47 -12.81 -7.71 -3.00
N LEU A 48 -13.15 -6.79 -3.91
CA LEU A 48 -12.20 -5.76 -4.34
C LEU A 48 -11.89 -4.75 -3.24
N ALA A 49 -12.87 -4.34 -2.44
CA ALA A 49 -12.66 -3.44 -1.32
C ALA A 49 -11.66 -4.05 -0.32
N LEU A 50 -11.80 -5.35 -0.02
CA LEU A 50 -10.86 -6.07 0.84
C LEU A 50 -9.44 -6.10 0.26
N VAL A 51 -9.28 -6.49 -1.01
CA VAL A 51 -7.95 -6.59 -1.63
C VAL A 51 -7.28 -5.22 -1.74
N VAL A 52 -8.01 -4.21 -2.21
CA VAL A 52 -7.51 -2.84 -2.37
C VAL A 52 -7.21 -2.21 -1.00
N GLY A 53 -8.09 -2.40 -0.03
CA GLY A 53 -7.93 -1.91 1.34
C GLY A 53 -6.70 -2.54 2.02
N ALA A 54 -6.56 -3.86 1.97
CA ALA A 54 -5.41 -4.57 2.53
C ALA A 54 -4.09 -4.15 1.87
N THR A 55 -4.09 -4.03 0.53
CA THR A 55 -2.92 -3.56 -0.22
C THR A 55 -2.55 -2.12 0.15
N GLY A 56 -3.54 -1.24 0.24
CA GLY A 56 -3.35 0.15 0.65
C GLY A 56 -2.79 0.25 2.07
N LEU A 57 -3.30 -0.56 3.01
CA LEU A 57 -2.82 -0.64 4.38
C LEU A 57 -1.36 -1.12 4.45
N ALA A 58 -0.98 -2.12 3.66
CA ALA A 58 0.41 -2.59 3.60
C ALA A 58 1.36 -1.49 3.08
N ILE A 59 0.94 -0.75 2.06
CA ILE A 59 1.73 0.37 1.49
C ILE A 59 1.80 1.55 2.48
N LEU A 60 0.70 1.84 3.16
CA LEU A 60 0.65 2.86 4.21
C LEU A 60 1.58 2.49 5.38
N TRP A 61 1.51 1.23 5.82
CA TRP A 61 2.33 0.69 6.91
C TRP A 61 3.82 0.75 6.59
N THR A 62 4.23 0.37 5.38
CA THR A 62 5.63 0.50 4.95
C THR A 62 6.11 1.95 4.92
N GLY A 63 5.23 2.89 4.56
CA GLY A 63 5.48 4.32 4.75
C GLY A 63 5.60 4.72 6.23
N LEU A 64 4.75 4.19 7.11
CA LEU A 64 4.78 4.52 8.55
C LEU A 64 6.00 3.94 9.27
N THR A 65 6.37 2.69 9.02
CA THR A 65 7.52 2.04 9.70
C THR A 65 8.86 2.50 9.13
N GLY A 66 8.88 2.89 7.85
CA GLY A 66 10.13 3.22 7.17
C GLY A 66 11.01 1.99 6.92
N VAL A 67 12.24 2.25 6.48
CA VAL A 67 13.27 1.22 6.26
C VAL A 67 14.02 1.01 7.57
N ALA A 68 14.39 -0.23 7.87
CA ALA A 68 15.28 -0.53 8.98
C ALA A 68 16.57 0.29 8.85
N PRO A 69 17.10 0.85 9.95
CA PRO A 69 18.33 1.61 9.88
C PRO A 69 19.52 0.77 9.40
N ASP A 70 20.40 1.39 8.63
CA ASP A 70 21.59 0.77 8.04
C ASP A 70 22.69 0.44 9.06
N TRP A 71 22.57 0.94 10.29
CA TRP A 71 23.47 0.64 11.41
C TRP A 71 22.98 -0.50 12.31
N VAL A 72 21.86 -1.14 11.98
CA VAL A 72 21.42 -2.37 12.65
C VAL A 72 22.16 -3.52 11.98
N ASP A 73 23.23 -3.98 12.62
CA ASP A 73 23.92 -5.18 12.20
C ASP A 73 22.98 -6.38 12.41
N ASP A 74 22.72 -7.15 11.35
CA ASP A 74 22.01 -8.44 11.47
C ASP A 74 22.94 -9.41 12.19
N GLU A 75 22.82 -9.49 13.52
CA GLU A 75 23.43 -10.55 14.34
C GLU A 75 22.69 -11.86 14.12
N THR A 76 22.94 -12.51 12.98
CA THR A 76 22.63 -13.94 12.75
C THR A 76 23.66 -14.61 11.87
#